data_AF-A0A4Z1FBD8-F1
#
_entry.id   AF-A0A4Z1FBD8-F1
#
_cell.length_a   1.000
_cell.length_b   1.000
_cell.length_c   1.000
_cell.angle_alpha   90.00
_cell.angle_beta   90.00
_cell.angle_gamma   90.00
#
_symmetry.space_group_name_H-M   'P 1'
#
loop_
_entity.id
_entity.type
_entity.pdbx_description
1 polymer ?
#
loop_
_entity_poly.entity_id
_entity_poly.type
_entity_poly.pdbx_seq_one_letter_code
_entity_poly.pdbx_strand_id
1 'polypeptide(L)'
;MATDHALEIISRSTLSPNKHLLLKYYIEGAVDSALAASYLTSILNLDQDVEPQLFRFLLDWRMLACRLTTSDPIPKRFEDLLHERDGSRCSLTKMRHKDSISPVESAHVIPPTMLDGIEWANEGRLLRILEAFLSPSYVARLRNILSDQVKNDESYLKNLWLLTPMSSEMKKRRWLFPEDCYGLFLGDGTEWEDNILFTQISTPDMKRLPLPSCHLFEVHSRFATALHQFFVDDKISKGWPKGQRLGLLSDFPFPPIRQLFCNLWLRLPSTARVYCYHYLVRFGRWLYGPTGAISVTRIPLGLYIKQTTRSGLNEPNALKLIEEYTSIPAPRLVDVAEHGDEHYLVMTRVRGQQLRHVYHLMSYTERDCLAGDLAGYVAQLRKIPNPTAYMISDTLGGPVFDHRIPNNGIGGPFNTEADFNNFLVSHIDSTPVRALGEENVPRNHRSVFTHSDLHWSNILVDQGKLSGIIDWECAGFMPEYWEFTKAMYKILLHKDKMELIRRAFGNKYEKELKAETKLWEMTPFGC
;
A
#
# COMPACT_ATOMS: atom_id res chain seq x y z
N MET A 1 -11.18 22.12 -24.38
CA MET A 1 -11.90 23.40 -24.16
C MET A 1 -12.78 23.36 -22.92
N ALA A 2 -13.90 22.63 -22.89
CA ALA A 2 -14.77 22.60 -21.69
C ALA A 2 -14.06 22.03 -20.44
N THR A 3 -13.35 20.91 -20.60
CA THR A 3 -12.56 20.26 -19.53
C THR A 3 -11.49 21.19 -18.97
N ASP A 4 -10.67 21.79 -19.85
CA ASP A 4 -9.57 22.68 -19.44
C ASP A 4 -10.09 23.90 -18.68
N HIS A 5 -11.19 24.49 -19.14
CA HIS A 5 -11.81 25.63 -18.50
C HIS A 5 -12.33 25.30 -17.08
N ALA A 6 -13.02 24.17 -16.91
CA ALA A 6 -13.49 23.75 -15.59
C ALA A 6 -12.32 23.45 -14.63
N LEU A 7 -11.27 22.78 -15.12
CA LEU A 7 -10.06 22.52 -14.34
C LEU A 7 -9.32 23.81 -13.96
N GLU A 8 -9.31 24.81 -14.84
CA GLU A 8 -8.74 26.13 -14.55
C GLU A 8 -9.52 26.82 -13.42
N ILE A 9 -10.86 26.81 -13.46
CA ILE A 9 -11.70 27.36 -12.38
C ILE A 9 -11.39 26.67 -11.05
N ILE A 10 -11.32 25.34 -11.03
CA ILE A 10 -10.97 24.55 -9.83
C ILE A 10 -9.59 24.96 -9.32
N SER A 11 -8.60 25.07 -10.21
CA SER A 11 -7.21 25.38 -9.84
C SER A 11 -7.03 26.76 -9.22
N ARG A 12 -7.92 27.72 -9.54
CA ARG A 12 -7.90 29.09 -9.02
C ARG A 12 -8.62 29.23 -7.67
N SER A 13 -9.39 28.24 -7.25
CA SER A 13 -10.09 28.27 -5.96
C SER A 13 -9.11 28.05 -4.79
N THR A 14 -9.46 28.53 -3.59
CA THR A 14 -8.67 28.36 -2.37
C THR A 14 -9.04 27.09 -1.58
N LEU A 15 -9.81 26.18 -2.20
CA LEU A 15 -10.23 24.93 -1.58
C LEU A 15 -9.01 24.08 -1.19
N SER A 16 -9.22 23.18 -0.23
CA SER A 16 -8.16 22.25 0.18
C SER A 16 -7.73 21.38 -1.02
N PRO A 17 -6.45 20.95 -1.07
CA PRO A 17 -6.00 20.19 -2.23
C PRO A 17 -6.74 18.87 -2.48
N ASN A 18 -7.28 18.22 -1.44
CA ASN A 18 -8.15 17.04 -1.62
C ASN A 18 -9.51 17.40 -2.23
N LYS A 19 -10.04 18.59 -1.95
CA LYS A 19 -11.27 19.07 -2.61
C LYS A 19 -11.01 19.38 -4.08
N HIS A 20 -9.82 19.91 -4.42
CA HIS A 20 -9.39 20.02 -5.81
C HIS A 20 -9.33 18.65 -6.49
N LEU A 21 -8.75 17.64 -5.82
CA LEU A 21 -8.72 16.27 -6.34
C LEU A 21 -10.13 15.71 -6.54
N LEU A 22 -11.04 15.85 -5.56
CA LEU A 22 -12.42 15.38 -5.68
C LEU A 22 -13.14 15.97 -6.89
N LEU A 23 -12.98 17.28 -7.13
CA LEU A 23 -13.56 17.97 -8.28
C LEU A 23 -12.89 17.53 -9.59
N LYS A 24 -11.57 17.37 -9.60
CA LYS A 24 -10.82 16.87 -10.75
C LYS A 24 -11.22 15.44 -11.11
N TYR A 25 -11.32 14.54 -10.14
CA TYR A 25 -11.76 13.16 -10.33
C TYR A 25 -13.21 13.05 -10.80
N TYR A 26 -14.08 13.97 -10.39
CA TYR A 26 -15.43 14.03 -10.94
C TYR A 26 -15.40 14.26 -12.47
N ILE A 27 -14.55 15.16 -12.96
CA ILE A 27 -14.43 15.47 -14.39
C ILE A 27 -13.69 14.37 -15.15
N GLU A 28 -12.48 14.01 -14.69
CA GLU A 28 -11.61 13.07 -15.39
C GLU A 28 -12.10 11.61 -15.27
N GLY A 29 -12.80 11.29 -14.18
CA GLY A 29 -13.36 9.97 -13.92
C GLY A 29 -14.75 9.74 -14.54
N ALA A 30 -15.35 10.76 -15.14
CA ALA A 30 -16.63 10.65 -15.84
C ALA A 30 -16.52 9.76 -17.10
N VAL A 31 -17.65 9.23 -17.55
CA VAL A 31 -17.75 8.53 -18.85
C VAL A 31 -17.51 9.50 -20.00
N ASP A 32 -18.01 10.73 -19.86
CA ASP A 32 -17.73 11.85 -20.75
C ASP A 32 -17.24 13.04 -19.91
N SER A 33 -15.93 13.27 -19.93
CA SER A 33 -15.30 14.36 -19.19
C SER A 33 -15.72 15.75 -19.67
N ALA A 34 -16.11 15.91 -20.94
CA ALA A 34 -16.58 17.19 -21.45
C ALA A 34 -18.00 17.50 -20.95
N LEU A 35 -18.87 16.48 -20.87
CA LEU A 35 -20.20 16.61 -20.29
C LEU A 35 -20.13 16.95 -18.80
N ALA A 36 -19.32 16.22 -18.02
CA ALA A 36 -19.12 16.48 -16.60
C ALA A 36 -18.57 17.89 -16.34
N ALA A 37 -17.57 18.32 -17.11
CA ALA A 37 -17.00 19.67 -17.01
C ALA A 37 -18.01 20.77 -17.37
N SER A 38 -18.80 20.55 -18.44
CA SER A 38 -19.83 21.50 -18.87
C SER A 38 -20.93 21.63 -17.82
N TYR A 39 -21.36 20.52 -17.23
CA TYR A 39 -22.33 20.52 -16.13
C TYR A 39 -21.79 21.28 -14.91
N LEU A 40 -20.57 20.95 -14.46
CA LEU A 40 -19.96 21.63 -13.31
C LEU A 40 -19.85 23.13 -13.55
N THR A 41 -19.45 23.56 -14.74
CA THR A 41 -19.37 24.99 -15.07
C THR A 41 -20.76 25.62 -15.12
N SER A 42 -21.77 24.91 -15.64
CA SER A 42 -23.14 25.43 -15.77
C SER A 42 -23.83 25.73 -14.43
N ILE A 43 -23.42 25.05 -13.35
CA ILE A 43 -23.99 25.27 -12.02
C ILE A 43 -23.25 26.36 -11.23
N LEU A 44 -22.16 26.91 -11.78
CA LEU A 44 -21.39 27.98 -11.18
C LEU A 44 -21.82 29.33 -11.76
N ASN A 45 -22.20 30.25 -10.89
CA ASN A 45 -22.28 31.66 -11.22
C ASN A 45 -20.89 32.29 -11.05
N LEU A 46 -20.22 32.54 -12.18
CA LEU A 46 -18.85 33.10 -12.22
C LEU A 46 -18.79 34.58 -11.79
N ASP A 47 -19.92 35.28 -11.71
CA ASP A 47 -20.00 36.65 -11.19
C ASP A 47 -20.02 36.69 -9.65
N GLN A 48 -20.12 35.54 -9.00
CA GLN A 48 -20.10 35.37 -7.55
C GLN A 48 -18.91 34.53 -7.11
N ASP A 49 -18.68 34.47 -5.81
CA ASP A 49 -17.72 33.54 -5.24
C ASP A 49 -18.11 32.09 -5.59
N VAL A 50 -17.19 31.41 -6.28
CA VAL A 50 -17.38 30.04 -6.76
C VAL A 50 -17.19 29.01 -5.65
N GLU A 51 -16.51 29.34 -4.56
CA GLU A 51 -16.14 28.37 -3.53
C GLU A 51 -17.34 27.77 -2.77
N PRO A 52 -18.33 28.56 -2.30
CA PRO A 52 -19.53 27.99 -1.65
C PRO A 52 -20.33 27.10 -2.61
N GLN A 53 -20.31 27.43 -3.91
CA GLN A 53 -21.02 26.69 -4.95
C GLN A 53 -20.33 25.34 -5.21
N LEU A 54 -19.00 25.33 -5.32
CA LEU A 54 -18.19 24.12 -5.42
C LEU A 54 -18.32 23.24 -4.17
N PHE A 55 -18.37 23.85 -2.97
CA PHE A 55 -18.59 23.11 -1.73
C PHE A 55 -19.96 22.44 -1.69
N ARG A 56 -21.02 23.15 -2.12
CA ARG A 56 -22.37 22.58 -2.23
C ARG A 56 -22.41 21.43 -3.24
N PHE A 57 -21.74 21.58 -4.38
CA PHE A 57 -21.59 20.49 -5.35
C PHE A 57 -20.90 19.27 -4.74
N LEU A 58 -19.82 19.46 -3.97
CA LEU A 58 -19.12 18.36 -3.29
C LEU A 58 -20.00 17.64 -2.26
N LEU A 59 -20.88 18.36 -1.55
CA LEU A 59 -21.86 17.75 -0.64
C LEU A 59 -22.85 16.87 -1.41
N ASP A 60 -23.41 17.38 -2.51
CA ASP A 60 -24.33 16.62 -3.35
C ASP A 60 -23.62 15.41 -4.00
N TRP A 61 -22.37 15.57 -4.46
CA TRP A 61 -21.55 14.49 -5.00
C TRP A 61 -21.27 13.40 -3.96
N ARG A 62 -20.96 13.80 -2.73
CA ARG A 62 -20.78 12.89 -1.60
C ARG A 62 -22.06 12.11 -1.30
N MET A 63 -23.20 12.79 -1.24
CA MET A 63 -24.49 12.15 -1.03
C MET A 63 -24.80 11.10 -2.11
N LEU A 64 -24.50 11.41 -3.37
CA LEU A 64 -24.66 10.46 -4.48
C LEU A 64 -23.72 9.26 -4.32
N ALA A 65 -22.43 9.49 -4.09
CA ALA A 65 -21.45 8.43 -3.93
C ALA A 65 -21.79 7.50 -2.75
N CYS A 66 -22.22 8.06 -1.60
CA CYS A 66 -22.60 7.29 -0.42
C CYS A 66 -23.80 6.35 -0.66
N ARG A 67 -24.63 6.57 -1.69
CA ARG A 67 -25.72 5.64 -2.04
C ARG A 67 -25.21 4.27 -2.51
N LEU A 68 -23.95 4.15 -2.94
CA LEU A 68 -23.33 2.85 -3.23
C LEU A 68 -22.91 2.06 -1.98
N THR A 69 -22.93 2.70 -0.81
CA THR A 69 -22.56 2.06 0.46
C THR A 69 -23.78 1.52 1.22
N THR A 70 -24.98 1.58 0.63
CA THR A 70 -26.18 1.01 1.24
C THR A 70 -26.10 -0.52 1.22
N SER A 71 -26.62 -1.13 2.28
CA SER A 71 -26.65 -2.59 2.43
C SER A 71 -28.05 -3.08 2.14
N ASP A 72 -28.25 -3.61 0.94
CA ASP A 72 -29.53 -4.22 0.56
C ASP A 72 -29.51 -5.73 0.88
N PRO A 73 -30.57 -6.28 1.49
CA PRO A 73 -30.62 -7.69 1.84
C PRO A 73 -30.64 -8.56 0.58
N ILE A 74 -29.93 -9.69 0.62
CA ILE A 74 -29.91 -10.67 -0.47
C ILE A 74 -30.81 -11.85 -0.05
N PRO A 75 -31.88 -12.17 -0.81
CA PRO A 75 -32.70 -13.33 -0.51
C PRO A 75 -31.91 -14.63 -0.55
N LYS A 76 -32.22 -15.57 0.36
CA LYS A 76 -31.51 -16.85 0.51
C LYS A 76 -31.34 -17.62 -0.81
N ARG A 77 -32.38 -17.62 -1.64
CA ARG A 77 -32.37 -18.24 -2.98
C ARG A 77 -31.20 -17.76 -3.84
N PHE A 78 -30.88 -16.47 -3.81
CA PHE A 78 -29.79 -15.91 -4.62
C PHE A 78 -28.42 -16.12 -3.99
N GLU A 79 -28.33 -16.26 -2.67
CA GLU A 79 -27.10 -16.72 -2.02
C GLU A 79 -26.76 -18.14 -2.47
N ASP A 80 -27.75 -19.03 -2.51
CA ASP A 80 -27.55 -20.44 -2.91
C ASP A 80 -27.09 -20.52 -4.38
N LEU A 81 -27.71 -19.76 -5.28
CA LEU A 81 -27.30 -19.66 -6.69
C LEU A 81 -25.90 -19.04 -6.84
N LEU A 82 -25.55 -18.04 -6.04
CA LEU A 82 -24.22 -17.42 -6.05
C LEU A 82 -23.14 -18.41 -5.59
N HIS A 83 -23.40 -19.17 -4.53
CA HIS A 83 -22.52 -20.24 -4.07
C HIS A 83 -22.39 -21.39 -5.07
N GLU A 84 -23.42 -21.63 -5.87
CA GLU A 84 -23.34 -22.60 -6.97
C GLU A 84 -22.45 -22.09 -8.11
N ARG A 85 -22.55 -20.79 -8.45
CA ARG A 85 -21.72 -20.16 -9.49
C ARG A 85 -20.25 -20.10 -9.11
N ASP A 86 -19.95 -19.58 -7.92
CA ASP A 86 -18.59 -19.24 -7.47
C ASP A 86 -17.95 -20.38 -6.66
N GLY A 87 -18.74 -21.39 -6.27
CA GLY A 87 -18.33 -22.52 -5.43
C GLY A 87 -18.18 -22.15 -3.95
N SER A 88 -17.55 -23.05 -3.18
CA SER A 88 -17.19 -22.80 -1.77
C SER A 88 -15.92 -21.98 -1.61
N ARG A 89 -15.46 -21.31 -2.68
CA ARG A 89 -14.20 -20.56 -2.69
C ARG A 89 -14.44 -19.08 -2.92
N CYS A 90 -13.73 -18.22 -2.18
CA CYS A 90 -13.73 -16.79 -2.47
C CYS A 90 -13.07 -16.53 -3.84
N SER A 91 -13.67 -15.67 -4.66
CA SER A 91 -13.12 -15.28 -5.97
C SER A 91 -11.78 -14.55 -5.87
N LEU A 92 -11.53 -13.81 -4.78
CA LEU A 92 -10.30 -13.05 -4.51
C LEU A 92 -9.20 -13.92 -3.90
N THR A 93 -9.51 -14.65 -2.83
CA THR A 93 -8.48 -15.38 -2.06
C THR A 93 -8.35 -16.85 -2.47
N LYS A 94 -9.28 -17.39 -3.27
CA LYS A 94 -9.42 -18.82 -3.57
C LYS A 94 -9.55 -19.73 -2.33
N MET A 95 -9.69 -19.16 -1.13
CA MET A 95 -9.92 -19.89 0.13
C MET A 95 -11.18 -20.71 0.08
N ARG A 96 -11.12 -21.96 0.54
CA ARG A 96 -12.34 -22.74 0.81
C ARG A 96 -12.99 -22.24 2.10
N HIS A 97 -14.32 -22.17 2.11
CA HIS A 97 -15.13 -21.80 3.28
C HIS A 97 -14.79 -22.60 4.55
N LYS A 98 -14.29 -23.84 4.42
CA LYS A 98 -13.93 -24.71 5.57
C LYS A 98 -12.58 -24.39 6.20
N ASP A 99 -11.70 -23.68 5.50
CA ASP A 99 -10.31 -23.41 5.92
C ASP A 99 -10.15 -21.97 6.46
N SER A 100 -11.20 -21.16 6.41
CA SER A 100 -11.25 -19.78 6.92
C SER A 100 -11.93 -19.73 8.29
N ILE A 101 -11.38 -18.93 9.21
CA ILE A 101 -11.98 -18.64 10.54
C ILE A 101 -13.28 -17.83 10.39
N SER A 102 -13.56 -17.28 9.20
CA SER A 102 -14.73 -16.43 8.95
C SER A 102 -15.43 -16.79 7.62
N PRO A 103 -16.79 -16.80 7.55
CA PRO A 103 -17.55 -17.22 6.38
C PRO A 103 -17.51 -16.21 5.22
N VAL A 104 -17.46 -16.68 3.96
CA VAL A 104 -17.64 -15.82 2.77
C VAL A 104 -19.02 -15.17 2.76
N GLU A 105 -19.12 -13.93 2.27
CA GLU A 105 -20.33 -13.12 2.28
C GLU A 105 -20.73 -12.69 0.86
N SER A 106 -22.04 -12.71 0.59
CA SER A 106 -22.64 -12.25 -0.66
C SER A 106 -22.83 -10.74 -0.63
N ALA A 107 -22.54 -10.03 -1.72
CA ALA A 107 -22.79 -8.60 -1.79
C ALA A 107 -23.22 -8.14 -3.19
N HIS A 108 -24.04 -7.09 -3.25
CA HIS A 108 -24.33 -6.41 -4.50
C HIS A 108 -23.12 -5.65 -5.03
N VAL A 109 -22.92 -5.65 -6.35
CA VAL A 109 -21.96 -4.78 -7.01
C VAL A 109 -22.46 -3.34 -6.92
N ILE A 110 -23.73 -3.11 -7.26
CA ILE A 110 -24.42 -1.84 -7.03
C ILE A 110 -25.70 -2.13 -6.23
N PRO A 111 -25.90 -1.49 -5.06
CA PRO A 111 -27.13 -1.67 -4.31
C PRO A 111 -28.37 -1.33 -5.18
N PRO A 112 -29.35 -2.24 -5.30
CA PRO A 112 -30.61 -1.95 -5.99
C PRO A 112 -31.25 -0.62 -5.61
N THR A 113 -31.14 -0.22 -4.34
CA THR A 113 -31.73 1.01 -3.80
C THR A 113 -30.94 2.29 -4.15
N MET A 114 -29.80 2.18 -4.85
CA MET A 114 -28.95 3.34 -5.18
C MET A 114 -29.75 4.46 -5.88
N LEU A 115 -30.67 4.11 -6.79
CA LEU A 115 -31.45 5.06 -7.59
C LEU A 115 -32.79 5.45 -6.95
N ASP A 116 -33.15 4.90 -5.79
CA ASP A 116 -34.45 5.15 -5.17
C ASP A 116 -34.59 6.62 -4.76
N GLY A 117 -35.67 7.25 -5.25
CA GLY A 117 -35.99 8.65 -4.97
C GLY A 117 -34.96 9.66 -5.49
N ILE A 118 -34.02 9.26 -6.36
CA ILE A 118 -32.95 10.13 -6.85
C ILE A 118 -33.46 11.33 -7.65
N GLU A 119 -34.62 11.19 -8.31
CA GLU A 119 -35.30 12.22 -9.09
C GLU A 119 -35.79 13.39 -8.23
N TRP A 120 -36.11 13.14 -6.97
CA TRP A 120 -36.65 14.12 -6.03
C TRP A 120 -35.61 14.60 -5.03
N ALA A 121 -34.51 13.86 -4.88
CA ALA A 121 -33.45 14.17 -3.93
C ALA A 121 -32.74 15.49 -4.30
N ASN A 122 -32.62 16.38 -3.31
CA ASN A 122 -31.95 17.67 -3.44
C ASN A 122 -32.44 18.48 -4.65
N GLU A 123 -33.77 18.56 -4.84
CA GLU A 123 -34.40 19.27 -5.97
C GLU A 123 -33.97 18.70 -7.34
N GLY A 124 -33.73 17.39 -7.42
CA GLY A 124 -33.30 16.70 -8.63
C GLY A 124 -31.82 16.88 -9.00
N ARG A 125 -31.03 17.56 -8.15
CA ARG A 125 -29.59 17.79 -8.39
C ARG A 125 -28.81 16.47 -8.46
N LEU A 126 -29.12 15.48 -7.61
CA LEU A 126 -28.38 14.21 -7.59
C LEU A 126 -28.49 13.46 -8.92
N LEU A 127 -29.66 13.46 -9.56
CA LEU A 127 -29.83 12.82 -10.87
C LEU A 127 -29.01 13.55 -11.94
N ARG A 128 -29.01 14.89 -11.94
CA ARG A 128 -28.22 15.67 -12.91
C ARG A 128 -26.71 15.43 -12.75
N ILE A 129 -26.23 15.35 -11.51
CA ILE A 129 -24.83 15.00 -11.21
C ILE A 129 -24.50 13.60 -11.72
N LEU A 130 -25.39 12.63 -11.50
CA LEU A 130 -25.23 11.25 -11.96
C LEU A 130 -25.20 11.16 -13.49
N GLU A 131 -26.12 11.85 -14.18
CA GLU A 131 -26.19 11.90 -15.64
C GLU A 131 -25.00 12.62 -16.25
N ALA A 132 -24.50 13.68 -15.63
CA ALA A 132 -23.29 14.35 -16.08
C ALA A 132 -22.03 13.48 -15.88
N PHE A 133 -21.99 12.68 -14.81
CA PHE A 133 -20.85 11.80 -14.50
C PHE A 133 -20.83 10.52 -15.34
N LEU A 134 -21.98 9.86 -15.52
CA LEU A 134 -22.06 8.60 -16.25
C LEU A 134 -22.49 8.75 -17.71
N SER A 135 -23.08 9.88 -18.11
CA SER A 135 -23.90 10.09 -19.31
C SER A 135 -25.35 9.55 -19.18
N PRO A 136 -26.36 10.21 -19.79
CA PRO A 136 -27.75 9.77 -19.73
C PRO A 136 -27.97 8.34 -20.23
N SER A 137 -27.25 7.91 -21.26
CA SER A 137 -27.38 6.56 -21.84
C SER A 137 -26.88 5.47 -20.88
N TYR A 138 -25.78 5.72 -20.16
CA TYR A 138 -25.29 4.84 -19.10
C TYR A 138 -26.25 4.79 -17.92
N VAL A 139 -26.81 5.94 -17.49
CA VAL A 139 -27.79 5.96 -16.40
C VAL A 139 -29.05 5.19 -16.78
N ALA A 140 -29.52 5.32 -18.02
CA ALA A 140 -30.64 4.52 -18.53
C ALA A 140 -30.32 3.02 -18.52
N ARG A 141 -29.12 2.62 -18.94
CA ARG A 141 -28.68 1.23 -18.89
C ARG A 141 -28.58 0.69 -17.47
N LEU A 142 -28.02 1.46 -16.54
CA LEU A 142 -27.96 1.13 -15.12
C LEU A 142 -29.36 0.95 -14.54
N ARG A 143 -30.27 1.90 -14.80
CA ARG A 143 -31.68 1.84 -14.35
C ARG A 143 -32.38 0.60 -14.89
N ASN A 144 -32.17 0.25 -16.16
CA ASN A 144 -32.73 -0.96 -16.76
C ASN A 144 -32.22 -2.22 -16.06
N ILE A 145 -30.91 -2.32 -15.82
CA ILE A 145 -30.32 -3.48 -15.14
C ILE A 145 -30.87 -3.62 -13.72
N LEU A 146 -30.91 -2.54 -12.93
CA LEU A 146 -31.39 -2.58 -11.55
C LEU A 146 -32.90 -2.87 -11.46
N SER A 147 -33.70 -2.33 -12.40
CA SER A 147 -35.15 -2.57 -12.44
C SER A 147 -35.50 -3.99 -12.87
N ASP A 148 -34.70 -4.60 -13.76
CA ASP A 148 -34.94 -5.97 -14.23
C ASP A 148 -34.65 -7.03 -13.15
N GLN A 149 -33.87 -6.70 -12.12
CA GLN A 149 -33.59 -7.59 -10.98
C GLN A 149 -34.84 -8.02 -10.23
N VAL A 150 -35.89 -7.20 -10.25
CA VAL A 150 -37.17 -7.51 -9.60
C VAL A 150 -37.91 -8.65 -10.32
N LYS A 151 -37.60 -8.89 -11.60
CA LYS A 151 -38.35 -9.79 -12.48
C LYS A 151 -37.53 -10.96 -13.01
N ASN A 152 -36.20 -10.84 -13.03
CA ASN A 152 -35.30 -11.77 -13.72
C ASN A 152 -34.14 -12.21 -12.82
N ASP A 153 -34.07 -13.51 -12.54
CA ASP A 153 -33.01 -14.12 -11.74
C ASP A 153 -31.62 -13.93 -12.37
N GLU A 154 -31.54 -13.93 -13.71
CA GLU A 154 -30.28 -13.71 -14.45
C GLU A 154 -29.73 -12.31 -14.16
N SER A 155 -30.60 -11.29 -14.22
CA SER A 155 -30.23 -9.90 -13.95
C SER A 155 -29.86 -9.67 -12.48
N TYR A 156 -30.50 -10.38 -11.55
CA TYR A 156 -30.14 -10.34 -10.12
C TYR A 156 -28.74 -10.90 -9.89
N LEU A 157 -28.43 -12.08 -10.44
CA LEU A 157 -27.11 -12.72 -10.31
C LEU A 157 -25.97 -11.91 -10.95
N LYS A 158 -26.25 -11.20 -12.05
CA LYS A 158 -25.30 -10.27 -12.68
C LYS A 158 -24.87 -9.11 -11.78
N ASN A 159 -25.64 -8.80 -10.73
CA ASN A 159 -25.32 -7.78 -9.73
C ASN A 159 -24.79 -8.36 -8.42
N LEU A 160 -24.55 -9.67 -8.34
CA LEU A 160 -24.04 -10.31 -7.13
C LEU A 160 -22.59 -10.76 -7.27
N TRP A 161 -21.84 -10.59 -6.19
CA TRP A 161 -20.45 -10.99 -6.07
C TRP A 161 -20.17 -11.60 -4.70
N LEU A 162 -19.45 -12.73 -4.69
CA LEU A 162 -19.04 -13.43 -3.47
C LEU A 162 -17.67 -12.94 -2.99
N LEU A 163 -17.64 -12.45 -1.75
CA LEU A 163 -16.53 -11.74 -1.12
C LEU A 163 -16.09 -12.45 0.17
N THR A 164 -14.84 -12.27 0.62
CA THR A 164 -14.41 -12.70 1.97
C THR A 164 -15.00 -11.77 3.05
N PRO A 165 -15.18 -12.23 4.29
CA PRO A 165 -15.86 -11.46 5.35
C PRO A 165 -15.16 -10.16 5.73
N MET A 166 -13.82 -10.08 5.61
CA MET A 166 -13.15 -8.78 5.75
C MET A 166 -13.68 -7.75 4.73
N SER A 167 -14.02 -8.17 3.49
CA SER A 167 -14.60 -7.28 2.46
C SER A 167 -16.10 -6.98 2.57
N SER A 168 -16.88 -7.66 3.43
CA SER A 168 -18.30 -7.35 3.64
C SER A 168 -18.61 -6.77 5.03
N GLU A 169 -17.78 -7.02 6.05
CA GLU A 169 -17.74 -6.17 7.25
C GLU A 169 -17.29 -4.73 6.89
N MET A 170 -16.49 -4.59 5.83
CA MET A 170 -16.19 -3.33 5.13
C MET A 170 -17.44 -2.66 4.53
N LYS A 171 -18.34 -3.40 3.87
CA LYS A 171 -19.64 -2.86 3.37
C LYS A 171 -20.60 -2.53 4.52
N LYS A 172 -20.77 -3.41 5.50
CA LYS A 172 -21.70 -3.25 6.64
C LYS A 172 -21.30 -2.12 7.59
N ARG A 173 -20.00 -1.78 7.71
CA ARG A 173 -19.53 -0.69 8.59
C ARG A 173 -19.51 0.70 7.94
N ARG A 174 -20.00 0.89 6.70
CA ARG A 174 -19.86 2.12 5.88
C ARG A 174 -18.41 2.46 5.47
N TRP A 175 -17.59 1.46 5.19
CA TRP A 175 -16.20 1.70 4.79
C TRP A 175 -15.81 0.79 3.61
N LEU A 176 -16.03 1.26 2.38
CA LEU A 176 -15.11 0.90 1.29
C LEU A 176 -13.79 1.62 1.63
N PHE A 177 -12.86 0.92 2.29
CA PHE A 177 -11.65 1.54 2.86
C PHE A 177 -10.68 2.09 1.81
N PRO A 178 -10.08 3.25 2.15
CA PRO A 178 -8.79 3.80 1.69
C PRO A 178 -7.55 3.43 2.49
N GLU A 179 -7.70 2.69 3.58
CA GLU A 179 -6.53 2.06 4.21
C GLU A 179 -6.17 0.90 3.28
N ASP A 180 -4.95 0.91 2.73
CA ASP A 180 -4.41 -0.24 1.99
C ASP A 180 -4.77 -1.51 2.79
N CYS A 181 -5.30 -2.53 2.11
CA CYS A 181 -5.97 -3.65 2.75
C CYS A 181 -4.97 -4.59 3.46
N TYR A 182 -4.50 -4.21 4.63
CA TYR A 182 -3.54 -5.00 5.39
C TYR A 182 -4.22 -6.04 6.27
N GLY A 183 -3.57 -7.20 6.45
CA GLY A 183 -4.15 -8.33 7.18
C GLY A 183 -5.23 -9.10 6.40
N LEU A 184 -5.43 -8.80 5.12
CA LEU A 184 -6.10 -9.74 4.21
C LEU A 184 -5.10 -10.86 3.90
N PHE A 185 -5.55 -12.10 3.96
CA PHE A 185 -4.73 -13.24 3.57
C PHE A 185 -5.40 -13.97 2.40
N LEU A 186 -4.61 -14.26 1.37
CA LEU A 186 -4.96 -15.20 0.32
C LEU A 186 -5.15 -16.59 0.93
N GLY A 187 -5.75 -17.52 0.19
CA GLY A 187 -6.12 -18.82 0.73
C GLY A 187 -5.01 -19.83 0.94
N ASP A 188 -3.82 -19.46 0.55
CA ASP A 188 -2.57 -20.07 0.92
C ASP A 188 -1.95 -19.45 2.19
N GLY A 189 -2.60 -18.45 2.80
CA GLY A 189 -2.10 -17.74 3.97
C GLY A 189 -1.14 -16.59 3.66
N THR A 190 -0.99 -16.20 2.39
CA THR A 190 -0.13 -15.08 1.99
C THR A 190 -0.82 -13.75 2.28
N GLU A 191 -0.15 -12.80 2.90
CA GLU A 191 -0.71 -11.46 3.12
C GLU A 191 -0.98 -10.76 1.78
N TRP A 192 -2.12 -10.10 1.66
CA TRP A 192 -2.48 -9.25 0.53
C TRP A 192 -1.54 -8.04 0.56
N GLU A 193 -0.53 -8.07 -0.29
CA GLU A 193 0.41 -6.97 -0.49
C GLU A 193 0.10 -6.23 -1.80
N ASP A 194 -0.95 -5.41 -1.87
CA ASP A 194 -1.31 -4.47 -2.97
C ASP A 194 -1.00 -4.90 -4.44
N ASN A 195 -0.90 -6.20 -4.71
CA ASN A 195 -0.51 -6.76 -6.00
C ASN A 195 -1.77 -6.98 -6.84
N ILE A 196 -1.66 -6.81 -8.16
CA ILE A 196 -2.75 -7.11 -9.09
C ILE A 196 -3.10 -8.60 -8.97
N LEU A 197 -4.23 -8.90 -8.35
CA LEU A 197 -4.84 -10.22 -8.42
C LEU A 197 -5.67 -10.32 -9.70
N PHE A 198 -5.15 -11.07 -10.67
CA PHE A 198 -5.97 -11.56 -11.76
C PHE A 198 -6.89 -12.67 -11.23
N THR A 199 -8.09 -12.29 -10.79
CA THR A 199 -9.12 -13.24 -10.40
C THR A 199 -9.93 -13.66 -11.62
N GLN A 200 -9.89 -14.93 -11.96
CA GLN A 200 -10.75 -15.50 -12.99
C GLN A 200 -12.00 -16.08 -12.33
N ILE A 201 -13.16 -15.50 -12.63
CA ILE A 201 -14.46 -16.07 -12.24
C ILE A 201 -14.95 -16.90 -13.43
N SER A 202 -15.27 -18.16 -13.18
CA SER A 202 -15.82 -19.10 -14.16
C SER A 202 -17.15 -19.62 -13.68
N THR A 203 -18.12 -19.78 -14.58
CA THR A 203 -19.42 -20.37 -14.27
C THR A 203 -19.58 -21.72 -14.95
N PRO A 204 -20.18 -22.73 -14.30
CA PRO A 204 -20.49 -24.01 -14.94
C PRO A 204 -21.63 -23.90 -15.96
N ASP A 205 -22.49 -22.89 -15.85
CA ASP A 205 -23.62 -22.66 -16.75
C ASP A 205 -23.88 -21.16 -16.93
N MET A 206 -23.47 -20.60 -18.07
CA MET A 206 -23.63 -19.17 -18.36
C MET A 206 -25.10 -18.74 -18.49
N LYS A 207 -26.01 -19.66 -18.85
CA LYS A 207 -27.44 -19.34 -19.04
C LYS A 207 -28.17 -19.27 -17.70
N ARG A 208 -27.83 -20.15 -16.77
CA ARG A 208 -28.47 -20.21 -15.45
C ARG A 208 -27.75 -19.38 -14.39
N LEU A 209 -26.43 -19.30 -14.47
CA LEU A 209 -25.54 -18.71 -13.48
C LEU A 209 -24.61 -17.70 -14.15
N PRO A 210 -25.13 -16.55 -14.64
CA PRO A 210 -24.33 -15.59 -15.37
C PRO A 210 -23.23 -14.98 -14.49
N LEU A 211 -22.11 -14.63 -15.12
CA LEU A 211 -21.06 -13.85 -14.48
C LEU A 211 -21.55 -12.44 -14.13
N PRO A 212 -20.92 -11.77 -13.14
CA PRO A 212 -21.26 -10.39 -12.82
C PRO A 212 -21.09 -9.47 -14.03
N SER A 213 -21.93 -8.45 -14.12
CA SER A 213 -21.91 -7.49 -15.22
C SER A 213 -20.66 -6.62 -15.16
N CYS A 214 -19.87 -6.63 -16.24
CA CYS A 214 -18.74 -5.73 -16.41
C CYS A 214 -19.16 -4.25 -16.31
N HIS A 215 -20.36 -3.91 -16.78
CA HIS A 215 -20.89 -2.55 -16.71
C HIS A 215 -21.16 -2.10 -15.27
N LEU A 216 -21.65 -3.00 -14.40
CA LEU A 216 -21.87 -2.66 -12.99
C LEU A 216 -20.53 -2.46 -12.26
N PHE A 217 -19.52 -3.26 -12.58
CA PHE A 217 -18.16 -3.05 -12.06
C PHE A 217 -17.52 -1.76 -12.56
N GLU A 218 -17.74 -1.41 -13.83
CA GLU A 218 -17.27 -0.14 -14.40
C GLU A 218 -17.91 1.06 -13.69
N VAL A 219 -19.22 1.02 -13.44
CA VAL A 219 -19.90 2.07 -12.67
C VAL A 219 -19.38 2.10 -11.23
N HIS A 220 -19.27 0.94 -10.57
CA HIS A 220 -18.76 0.86 -9.19
C HIS A 220 -17.35 1.44 -9.07
N SER A 221 -16.42 1.07 -9.97
CA SER A 221 -15.03 1.52 -9.89
C SER A 221 -14.88 3.04 -10.02
N ARG A 222 -15.71 3.68 -10.85
CA ARG A 222 -15.75 5.14 -11.00
C ARG A 222 -16.15 5.84 -9.69
N PHE A 223 -17.12 5.29 -8.97
CA PHE A 223 -17.53 5.83 -7.67
C PHE A 223 -16.61 5.45 -6.52
N ALA A 224 -15.94 4.29 -6.58
CA ALA A 224 -15.01 3.84 -5.56
C ALA A 224 -13.89 4.87 -5.33
N THR A 225 -13.40 5.49 -6.41
CA THR A 225 -12.42 6.58 -6.33
C THR A 225 -12.97 7.78 -5.56
N ALA A 226 -14.21 8.19 -5.82
CA ALA A 226 -14.83 9.32 -5.11
C ALA A 226 -15.06 9.01 -3.62
N LEU A 227 -15.59 7.83 -3.30
CA LEU A 227 -15.77 7.36 -1.92
C LEU A 227 -14.45 7.36 -1.15
N HIS A 228 -13.38 6.90 -1.80
CA HIS A 228 -12.04 6.90 -1.24
C HIS A 228 -11.58 8.33 -0.90
N GLN A 229 -11.69 9.25 -1.86
CA GLN A 229 -11.25 10.63 -1.65
C GLN A 229 -12.07 11.37 -0.58
N PHE A 230 -13.37 11.10 -0.47
CA PHE A 230 -14.20 11.67 0.60
C PHE A 230 -13.81 11.16 1.99
N PHE A 231 -13.47 9.87 2.11
CA PHE A 231 -12.93 9.34 3.35
C PHE A 231 -11.57 9.97 3.70
N VAL A 232 -10.72 10.18 2.69
CA VAL A 232 -9.42 10.83 2.90
C VAL A 232 -9.62 12.26 3.42
N ASP A 233 -10.55 13.03 2.83
CA ASP A 233 -10.91 14.38 3.31
C ASP A 233 -11.45 14.34 4.76
N ASP A 234 -12.28 13.34 5.10
CA ASP A 234 -12.76 13.13 6.48
C ASP A 234 -11.63 12.82 7.47
N LYS A 235 -10.64 12.02 7.07
CA LYS A 235 -9.52 11.70 7.96
C LYS A 235 -8.58 12.89 8.11
N ILE A 236 -8.33 13.63 7.03
CA ILE A 236 -7.49 14.83 7.06
C ILE A 236 -8.14 15.91 7.92
N SER A 237 -9.46 16.09 7.83
CA SER A 237 -10.19 17.03 8.71
C SER A 237 -10.15 16.65 10.20
N LYS A 238 -9.99 15.36 10.53
CA LYS A 238 -9.77 14.89 11.90
C LYS A 238 -8.33 15.10 12.39
N GLY A 239 -7.39 15.41 11.48
CA GLY A 239 -5.98 15.58 11.76
C GLY A 239 -5.23 14.26 12.02
N TRP A 240 -3.94 14.39 12.28
CA TRP A 240 -3.07 13.23 12.53
C TRP A 240 -3.51 12.42 13.76
N PRO A 241 -3.51 11.07 13.68
CA PRO A 241 -3.83 10.22 14.82
C PRO A 241 -2.93 10.56 16.01
N LYS A 242 -3.52 10.82 17.17
CA LYS A 242 -2.76 10.95 18.41
C LYS A 242 -2.20 9.57 18.75
N GLY A 243 -0.88 9.40 18.67
CA GLY A 243 -0.24 8.13 19.03
C GLY A 243 -0.67 7.66 20.42
N GLN A 244 -1.00 6.37 20.56
CA GLN A 244 -1.32 5.76 21.86
C GLN A 244 -0.14 5.97 22.83
N ARG A 245 -0.30 6.90 23.78
CA ARG A 245 0.59 7.07 24.93
C ARG A 245 0.31 5.97 25.95
N LEU A 246 0.94 4.81 25.77
CA LEU A 246 0.91 3.70 26.72
C LEU A 246 1.85 3.97 27.92
N GLY A 247 1.59 5.04 28.67
CA GLY A 247 2.18 5.32 30.00
C GLY A 247 3.71 5.11 30.16
N LEU A 248 4.17 4.88 31.39
CA LEU A 248 5.60 4.67 31.73
C LEU A 248 6.26 3.47 31.01
N LEU A 249 5.49 2.57 30.39
CA LEU A 249 6.00 1.37 29.71
C LEU A 249 6.26 1.58 28.21
N SER A 250 5.83 2.73 27.63
CA SER A 250 5.93 2.97 26.20
C SER A 250 7.30 3.42 25.71
N ASP A 251 8.10 4.01 26.59
CA ASP A 251 9.41 4.58 26.29
C ASP A 251 10.49 3.92 27.14
N PHE A 252 11.68 3.73 26.56
CA PHE A 252 12.83 3.20 27.29
C PHE A 252 13.33 4.28 28.27
N PRO A 253 13.76 3.92 29.50
CA PRO A 253 14.20 4.90 30.50
C PRO A 253 15.29 5.85 29.94
N PHE A 254 15.42 7.05 30.54
CA PHE A 254 16.37 8.08 30.09
C PHE A 254 17.80 7.54 29.89
N PRO A 255 18.60 8.14 28.97
CA PRO A 255 19.84 7.54 28.45
C PRO A 255 20.83 6.95 29.48
N PRO A 256 21.08 7.57 30.65
CA PRO A 256 22.03 7.02 31.63
C PRO A 256 21.53 5.72 32.29
N ILE A 257 20.24 5.67 32.65
CA ILE A 257 19.61 4.50 33.27
C ILE A 257 19.51 3.37 32.25
N ARG A 258 19.18 3.73 31.00
CA ARG A 258 19.21 2.81 29.85
C ARG A 258 20.56 2.12 29.73
N GLN A 259 21.63 2.90 29.68
CA GLN A 259 22.95 2.35 29.40
C GLN A 259 23.45 1.46 30.54
N LEU A 260 23.15 1.83 31.80
CA LEU A 260 23.43 0.99 32.95
C LEU A 260 22.65 -0.34 32.89
N PHE A 261 21.35 -0.30 32.60
CA PHE A 261 20.51 -1.50 32.48
C PHE A 261 21.01 -2.40 31.36
N CYS A 262 21.27 -1.86 30.16
CA CYS A 262 21.82 -2.62 29.04
C CYS A 262 23.17 -3.24 29.41
N ASN A 263 24.08 -2.47 30.03
CA ASN A 263 25.40 -2.98 30.41
C ASN A 263 25.32 -4.13 31.43
N LEU A 264 24.37 -4.07 32.37
CA LEU A 264 24.14 -5.16 33.32
C LEU A 264 23.48 -6.37 32.63
N TRP A 265 22.52 -6.13 31.75
CA TRP A 265 21.81 -7.16 31.00
C TRP A 265 22.75 -7.96 30.08
N LEU A 266 23.65 -7.27 29.37
CA LEU A 266 24.63 -7.88 28.47
C LEU A 266 25.69 -8.73 29.19
N ARG A 267 25.80 -8.65 30.53
CA ARG A 267 26.67 -9.54 31.33
C ARG A 267 26.05 -10.91 31.59
N LEU A 268 24.74 -11.06 31.38
CA LEU A 268 24.08 -12.36 31.51
C LEU A 268 24.47 -13.28 30.35
N PRO A 269 24.63 -14.61 30.59
CA PRO A 269 24.90 -15.57 29.52
C PRO A 269 23.83 -15.50 28.41
N SER A 270 24.24 -15.71 27.15
CA SER A 270 23.34 -15.68 25.98
C SER A 270 22.09 -16.55 26.18
N THR A 271 22.29 -17.77 26.69
CA THR A 271 21.19 -18.71 26.99
C THR A 271 20.14 -18.12 27.93
N ALA A 272 20.55 -17.45 29.02
CA ALA A 272 19.63 -16.85 29.96
C ALA A 272 18.83 -15.70 29.31
N ARG A 273 19.50 -14.87 28.52
CA ARG A 273 18.85 -13.76 27.78
C ARG A 273 17.84 -14.29 26.76
N VAL A 274 18.16 -15.36 26.02
CA VAL A 274 17.24 -16.02 25.08
C VAL A 274 15.99 -16.54 25.79
N TYR A 275 16.13 -17.22 26.93
CA TYR A 275 14.97 -17.64 27.73
C TYR A 275 14.08 -16.45 28.15
N CYS A 276 14.68 -15.32 28.52
CA CYS A 276 13.93 -14.11 28.83
C CYS A 276 13.24 -13.52 27.59
N TYR A 277 13.89 -13.53 26.42
CA TYR A 277 13.30 -13.06 25.16
C TYR A 277 12.11 -13.89 24.73
N HIS A 278 12.16 -15.22 24.88
CA HIS A 278 10.99 -16.08 24.66
C HIS A 278 9.77 -15.65 25.48
N TYR A 279 9.97 -15.37 26.76
CA TYR A 279 8.91 -14.89 27.63
C TYR A 279 8.42 -13.50 27.22
N LEU A 280 9.34 -12.58 26.93
CA LEU A 280 9.01 -11.21 26.53
C LEU A 280 8.27 -11.15 25.19
N VAL A 281 8.60 -12.01 24.23
CA VAL A 281 7.86 -12.11 22.95
C VAL A 281 6.42 -12.56 23.20
N ARG A 282 6.21 -13.61 24.00
CA ARG A 282 4.86 -14.07 24.37
C ARG A 282 4.07 -12.99 25.09
N PHE A 283 4.69 -12.34 26.08
CA PHE A 283 4.08 -11.25 26.84
C PHE A 283 3.78 -10.03 25.96
N GLY A 284 4.69 -9.67 25.06
CA GLY A 284 4.55 -8.56 24.13
C GLY A 284 3.40 -8.76 23.14
N ARG A 285 3.28 -9.96 22.57
CA ARG A 285 2.14 -10.33 21.70
C ARG A 285 0.81 -10.26 22.44
N TRP A 286 0.77 -10.69 23.70
CA TRP A 286 -0.42 -10.58 24.55
C TRP A 286 -0.77 -9.11 24.88
N LEU A 287 0.23 -8.29 25.22
CA LEU A 287 0.02 -6.92 25.69
C LEU A 287 -0.26 -5.92 24.55
N TYR A 288 0.45 -6.04 23.43
CA TYR A 288 0.41 -5.07 22.33
C TYR A 288 -0.26 -5.60 21.05
N GLY A 289 -0.58 -6.89 21.00
CA GLY A 289 -1.09 -7.55 19.78
C GLY A 289 0.02 -7.90 18.78
N PRO A 290 -0.35 -8.46 17.62
CA PRO A 290 0.60 -8.74 16.54
C PRO A 290 1.17 -7.43 15.96
N THR A 291 2.41 -7.49 15.49
CA THR A 291 2.94 -6.43 14.63
C THR A 291 2.68 -6.80 13.16
N GLY A 292 2.86 -5.86 12.25
CA GLY A 292 2.72 -6.11 10.81
C GLY A 292 3.76 -7.09 10.22
N ALA A 293 4.69 -7.61 11.04
CA ALA A 293 5.64 -8.64 10.63
C ALA A 293 5.64 -9.79 11.66
N ILE A 294 5.54 -11.04 11.20
CA ILE A 294 5.38 -12.23 12.04
C ILE A 294 6.58 -12.45 12.97
N SER A 295 7.78 -12.13 12.48
CA SER A 295 9.06 -12.27 13.17
C SER A 295 9.34 -11.14 14.17
N VAL A 296 8.55 -10.05 14.15
CA VAL A 296 8.82 -8.85 14.94
C VAL A 296 7.76 -8.70 16.03
N THR A 297 8.21 -8.46 17.26
CA THR A 297 7.31 -8.29 18.41
C THR A 297 7.69 -7.05 19.20
N ARG A 298 6.70 -6.20 19.45
CA ARG A 298 6.84 -5.08 20.39
C ARG A 298 6.83 -5.63 21.81
N ILE A 299 7.78 -5.19 22.62
CA ILE A 299 7.88 -5.56 24.04
C ILE A 299 7.93 -4.29 24.92
N PRO A 300 7.78 -4.42 26.25
CA PRO A 300 7.83 -3.28 27.16
C PRO A 300 9.12 -2.45 27.04
N LEU A 301 9.07 -1.23 27.59
CA LEU A 301 10.14 -0.24 27.57
C LEU A 301 10.40 0.33 26.16
N GLY A 302 9.46 0.20 25.22
CA GLY A 302 9.68 0.71 23.86
C GLY A 302 10.81 -0.03 23.13
N LEU A 303 10.92 -1.34 23.34
CA LEU A 303 11.82 -2.21 22.59
C LEU A 303 11.03 -3.08 21.59
N TYR A 304 11.76 -3.55 20.59
CA TYR A 304 11.33 -4.54 19.63
C TYR A 304 12.30 -5.71 19.62
N ILE A 305 11.74 -6.91 19.51
CA ILE A 305 12.50 -8.15 19.30
C ILE A 305 12.15 -8.67 17.91
N LYS A 306 13.17 -8.90 17.09
CA LYS A 306 13.07 -9.62 15.81
C LYS A 306 13.69 -11.00 15.99
N GLN A 307 12.89 -12.03 15.69
CA GLN A 307 13.32 -13.43 15.65
C GLN A 307 13.71 -13.76 14.21
N THR A 308 14.96 -14.10 13.96
CA THR A 308 15.44 -14.48 12.62
C THR A 308 15.95 -15.91 12.61
N THR A 309 15.72 -16.59 11.49
CA THR A 309 16.24 -17.93 11.19
C THR A 309 17.46 -17.87 10.25
N ARG A 310 17.90 -16.67 9.88
CA ARG A 310 19.01 -16.39 8.95
C ARG A 310 20.13 -15.67 9.70
N SER A 311 21.36 -15.71 9.14
CA SER A 311 22.55 -15.04 9.70
C SER A 311 22.21 -13.64 10.19
N GLY A 312 22.10 -13.50 11.51
CA GLY A 312 21.49 -12.34 12.15
C GLY A 312 22.43 -11.15 12.29
N LEU A 313 23.59 -11.15 11.63
CA LEU A 313 24.67 -10.18 11.86
C LEU A 313 24.65 -8.99 10.89
N ASN A 314 24.04 -9.11 9.70
CA ASN A 314 24.00 -8.02 8.73
C ASN A 314 23.20 -6.83 9.26
N GLU A 315 21.95 -7.06 9.71
CA GLU A 315 21.10 -5.98 10.24
C GLU A 315 21.71 -5.26 11.46
N PRO A 316 22.24 -5.94 12.49
CA PRO A 316 22.96 -5.28 13.58
C PRO A 316 24.13 -4.42 13.12
N ASN A 317 24.90 -4.88 12.13
CA ASN A 317 26.03 -4.11 11.61
C ASN A 317 25.57 -2.91 10.78
N ALA A 318 24.51 -3.07 9.97
CA ALA A 318 23.85 -1.97 9.27
C ALA A 318 23.40 -0.89 10.25
N LEU A 319 22.72 -1.26 11.34
CA LEU A 319 22.28 -0.31 12.37
C LEU A 319 23.46 0.46 13.00
N LYS A 320 24.62 -0.19 13.21
CA LYS A 320 25.83 0.48 13.70
C LYS A 320 26.38 1.48 12.69
N LEU A 321 26.47 1.12 11.41
CA LEU A 321 26.93 2.03 10.36
C LEU A 321 26.01 3.25 10.23
N ILE A 322 24.68 3.06 10.32
CA ILE A 322 23.71 4.15 10.30
C ILE A 322 23.90 5.08 11.51
N GLU A 323 24.08 4.52 12.70
CA GLU A 323 24.34 5.26 13.93
C GLU A 323 25.64 6.07 13.88
N GLU A 324 26.68 5.54 13.25
CA GLU A 324 28.00 6.17 13.15
C GLU A 324 28.06 7.28 12.09
N TYR A 325 27.55 7.02 10.89
CA TYR A 325 27.80 7.86 9.71
C TYR A 325 26.65 8.81 9.35
N THR A 326 25.48 8.68 9.96
CA THR A 326 24.28 9.43 9.54
C THR A 326 23.51 10.03 10.70
N SER A 327 22.65 10.99 10.38
CA SER A 327 21.65 11.52 11.30
C SER A 327 20.28 10.83 11.12
N ILE A 328 20.22 9.73 10.37
CA ILE A 328 18.96 9.06 10.05
C ILE A 328 18.40 8.43 11.33
N PRO A 329 17.14 8.73 11.71
CA PRO A 329 16.49 8.04 12.81
C PRO A 329 16.22 6.59 12.40
N ALA A 330 16.95 5.66 13.00
CA ALA A 330 16.82 4.22 12.82
C ALA A 330 16.76 3.53 14.20
N PRO A 331 16.31 2.26 14.28
CA PRO A 331 16.39 1.48 15.50
C PRO A 331 17.84 1.46 16.02
N ARG A 332 18.03 1.63 17.32
CA ARG A 332 19.34 1.47 17.95
C ARG A 332 19.49 0.05 18.44
N LEU A 333 20.60 -0.58 18.09
CA LEU A 333 20.94 -1.92 18.55
C LEU A 333 21.01 -1.93 20.08
N VAL A 334 20.33 -2.88 20.71
CA VAL A 334 20.39 -3.11 22.16
C VAL A 334 21.10 -4.42 22.46
N ASP A 335 20.76 -5.48 21.72
CA ASP A 335 21.36 -6.79 21.91
C ASP A 335 21.26 -7.68 20.66
N VAL A 336 22.21 -8.60 20.53
CA VAL A 336 22.13 -9.79 19.69
C VAL A 336 22.35 -11.00 20.59
N ALA A 337 21.41 -11.94 20.57
CA ALA A 337 21.53 -13.17 21.34
C ALA A 337 21.19 -14.39 20.48
N GLU A 338 21.94 -15.46 20.69
CA GLU A 338 21.84 -16.69 19.92
C GLU A 338 21.81 -17.88 20.88
N HIS A 339 20.97 -18.87 20.55
CA HIS A 339 20.94 -20.17 21.21
C HIS A 339 20.46 -21.25 20.24
N GLY A 340 21.36 -22.16 19.85
CA GLY A 340 21.07 -23.11 18.77
C GLY A 340 20.83 -22.37 17.45
N ASP A 341 19.72 -22.68 16.79
CA ASP A 341 19.31 -22.04 15.53
C ASP A 341 18.44 -20.79 15.72
N GLU A 342 18.24 -20.35 16.97
CA GLU A 342 17.42 -19.17 17.27
C GLU A 342 18.29 -17.92 17.42
N HIS A 343 18.02 -16.93 16.58
CA HIS A 343 18.70 -15.63 16.62
C HIS A 343 17.71 -14.52 16.98
N TYR A 344 18.10 -13.71 17.97
CA TYR A 344 17.32 -12.60 18.49
C TYR A 344 18.06 -11.28 18.27
N LEU A 345 17.41 -10.36 17.57
CA LEU A 345 17.82 -8.96 17.48
C LEU A 345 16.91 -8.11 18.36
N VAL A 346 17.48 -7.46 19.36
CA VAL A 346 16.77 -6.52 20.23
C VAL A 346 17.19 -5.10 19.87
N MET A 347 16.19 -4.26 19.62
CA MET A 347 16.39 -2.89 19.16
C MET A 347 15.37 -1.93 19.75
N THR A 348 15.67 -0.63 19.73
CA THR A 348 14.73 0.39 20.20
C THR A 348 13.60 0.63 19.21
N ARG A 349 12.43 0.96 19.73
CA ARG A 349 11.34 1.51 18.94
C ARG A 349 11.73 2.83 18.29
N VAL A 350 11.43 2.96 17.02
CA VAL A 350 11.35 4.25 16.32
C VAL A 350 9.90 4.74 16.40
N ARG A 351 9.71 6.04 16.68
CA ARG A 351 8.37 6.64 16.76
C ARG A 351 7.81 6.85 15.35
N GLY A 352 6.49 6.96 15.26
CA GLY A 352 5.78 7.14 13.99
C GLY A 352 4.88 5.97 13.62
N GLN A 353 4.20 6.14 12.48
CA GLN A 353 3.33 5.18 11.83
C GLN A 353 3.91 4.86 10.45
N GLN A 354 3.72 3.62 9.96
CA GLN A 354 4.26 3.24 8.66
C GLN A 354 3.60 4.08 7.55
N LEU A 355 4.41 4.62 6.64
CA LEU A 355 3.97 5.50 5.56
C LEU A 355 2.83 4.87 4.75
N ARG A 356 2.93 3.56 4.53
CA ARG A 356 1.89 2.76 3.86
C ARG A 356 0.49 2.92 4.48
N HIS A 357 0.38 3.11 5.80
CA HIS A 357 -0.90 3.28 6.50
C HIS A 357 -1.41 4.71 6.49
N VAL A 358 -0.53 5.70 6.37
CA VAL A 358 -0.87 7.10 6.67
C VAL A 358 -0.58 8.07 5.54
N TYR A 359 -0.02 7.61 4.42
CA TYR A 359 0.27 8.48 3.29
C TYR A 359 -0.97 9.18 2.73
N HIS A 360 -2.12 8.51 2.74
CA HIS A 360 -3.38 9.12 2.32
C HIS A 360 -3.75 10.35 3.19
N LEU A 361 -3.26 10.45 4.43
CA LEU A 361 -3.47 11.58 5.33
C LEU A 361 -2.53 12.76 5.04
N MET A 362 -1.46 12.54 4.28
CA MET A 362 -0.46 13.57 4.03
C MET A 362 -0.97 14.57 3.00
N SER A 363 -0.93 15.85 3.35
CA SER A 363 -1.07 16.97 2.42
C SER A 363 0.06 16.98 1.39
N TYR A 364 -0.14 17.66 0.26
CA TYR A 364 0.92 17.78 -0.75
C TYR A 364 2.19 18.43 -0.21
N THR A 365 2.07 19.44 0.64
CA THR A 365 3.24 20.07 1.28
C THR A 365 4.00 19.08 2.16
N GLU A 366 3.30 18.23 2.92
CA GLU A 366 3.94 17.17 3.72
C GLU A 366 4.60 16.10 2.83
N ARG A 367 3.97 15.71 1.71
CA ARG A 367 4.56 14.78 0.72
C ARG A 367 5.81 15.36 0.06
N ASP A 368 5.78 16.66 -0.22
CA ASP A 368 6.89 17.42 -0.79
C ASP A 368 8.08 17.51 0.19
N CYS A 369 7.79 17.75 1.46
CA CYS A 369 8.78 17.68 2.54
C CYS A 369 9.34 16.27 2.68
N LEU A 370 8.47 15.24 2.69
CA LEU A 370 8.87 13.84 2.77
C LEU A 370 9.81 13.45 1.63
N ALA A 371 9.53 13.85 0.39
CA ALA A 371 10.41 13.60 -0.75
C ALA A 371 11.78 14.27 -0.56
N GLY A 372 11.81 15.49 -0.02
CA GLY A 372 13.05 16.20 0.30
C GLY A 372 13.85 15.55 1.44
N ASP A 373 13.16 15.11 2.50
CA ASP A 373 13.78 14.43 3.64
C ASP A 373 14.36 13.07 3.21
N LEU A 374 13.62 12.29 2.41
CA LEU A 374 14.11 11.04 1.82
C LEU A 374 15.33 11.28 0.92
N ALA A 375 15.32 12.33 0.08
CA ALA A 375 16.49 12.69 -0.71
C ALA A 375 17.71 13.00 0.18
N GLY A 376 17.49 13.71 1.29
CA GLY A 376 18.50 14.00 2.29
C GLY A 376 19.05 12.73 2.94
N TYR A 377 18.20 11.75 3.27
CA TYR A 377 18.62 10.48 3.87
C TYR A 377 19.38 9.60 2.86
N VAL A 378 18.88 9.44 1.64
CA VAL A 378 19.58 8.72 0.57
C VAL A 378 20.96 9.35 0.30
N ALA A 379 21.06 10.67 0.31
CA ALA A 379 22.34 11.35 0.15
C ALA A 379 23.32 11.10 1.31
N GLN A 380 22.83 10.87 2.53
CA GLN A 380 23.66 10.47 3.67
C GLN A 380 24.10 9.01 3.55
N LEU A 381 23.19 8.08 3.23
CA LEU A 381 23.51 6.67 3.03
C LEU A 381 24.64 6.50 2.00
N ARG A 382 24.55 7.20 0.88
CA ARG A 382 25.54 7.14 -0.20
C ARG A 382 26.94 7.63 0.19
N LYS A 383 27.10 8.27 1.37
CA LYS A 383 28.40 8.72 1.90
C LYS A 383 29.03 7.72 2.87
N ILE A 384 28.31 6.68 3.28
CA ILE A 384 28.88 5.63 4.13
C ILE A 384 29.98 4.92 3.34
N PRO A 385 31.22 4.88 3.85
CA PRO A 385 32.33 4.26 3.14
C PRO A 385 32.11 2.74 3.07
N ASN A 386 32.52 2.13 1.96
CA ASN A 386 32.57 0.67 1.85
C ASN A 386 33.90 0.15 2.44
N PRO A 387 33.88 -0.55 3.59
CA PRO A 387 35.10 -1.10 4.19
C PRO A 387 35.48 -2.47 3.59
N THR A 388 34.68 -3.04 2.70
CA THR A 388 34.85 -4.40 2.19
C THR A 388 35.74 -4.43 0.94
N ALA A 389 36.23 -5.61 0.59
CA ALA A 389 37.02 -5.82 -0.64
C ALA A 389 36.15 -5.90 -1.90
N TYR A 390 34.82 -5.93 -1.76
CA TYR A 390 33.89 -6.21 -2.83
C TYR A 390 33.12 -4.96 -3.24
N MET A 391 32.79 -4.88 -4.53
CA MET A 391 31.97 -3.79 -5.04
C MET A 391 30.53 -3.94 -4.58
N ILE A 392 29.98 -5.16 -4.61
CA ILE A 392 28.59 -5.44 -4.21
C ILE A 392 28.61 -6.52 -3.14
N SER A 393 28.19 -6.16 -1.93
CA SER A 393 28.22 -7.05 -0.75
C SER A 393 27.24 -6.61 0.31
N ASP A 394 26.97 -7.48 1.28
CA ASP A 394 26.36 -7.05 2.54
C ASP A 394 27.30 -6.11 3.32
N THR A 395 26.88 -5.69 4.51
CA THR A 395 27.64 -4.75 5.33
C THR A 395 28.94 -5.30 5.92
N LEU A 396 29.16 -6.62 5.85
CA LEU A 396 30.31 -7.34 6.38
C LEU A 396 31.22 -7.91 5.27
N GLY A 397 30.88 -7.68 4.00
CA GLY A 397 31.63 -8.20 2.84
C GLY A 397 31.19 -9.59 2.39
N GLY A 398 30.05 -10.09 2.88
CA GLY A 398 29.41 -11.33 2.46
C GLY A 398 28.39 -11.15 1.33
N PRO A 399 27.66 -12.23 0.98
CA PRO A 399 26.60 -12.19 -0.02
C PRO A 399 25.48 -11.22 0.38
N VAL A 400 24.96 -10.47 -0.58
CA VAL A 400 23.80 -9.61 -0.37
C VAL A 400 22.54 -10.44 -0.17
N PHE A 401 21.64 -9.91 0.65
CA PHE A 401 20.29 -10.42 0.78
C PHE A 401 19.29 -9.39 0.22
N ASP A 402 18.48 -9.79 -0.77
CA ASP A 402 17.42 -8.96 -1.33
C ASP A 402 16.32 -9.83 -1.96
N HIS A 403 15.06 -9.58 -1.64
CA HIS A 403 13.93 -10.36 -2.18
C HIS A 403 13.75 -10.34 -3.71
N ARG A 404 14.48 -9.46 -4.45
CA ARG A 404 14.44 -9.39 -5.92
C ARG A 404 15.54 -10.20 -6.61
N ILE A 405 16.57 -10.63 -5.89
CA ILE A 405 17.66 -11.37 -6.53
C ILE A 405 17.35 -12.88 -6.51
N PRO A 406 17.88 -13.67 -7.46
CA PRO A 406 17.65 -15.11 -7.50
C PRO A 406 18.21 -15.85 -6.28
N ASN A 407 17.94 -17.15 -6.19
CA ASN A 407 18.50 -18.06 -5.18
C ASN A 407 18.00 -17.71 -3.76
N ASN A 408 16.67 -17.64 -3.61
CA ASN A 408 16.01 -17.27 -2.35
C ASN A 408 16.47 -15.91 -1.81
N GLY A 409 16.83 -15.01 -2.71
CA GLY A 409 17.29 -13.67 -2.40
C GLY A 409 18.73 -13.56 -1.92
N ILE A 410 19.60 -14.56 -2.13
CA ILE A 410 21.00 -14.53 -1.69
C ILE A 410 21.94 -14.58 -2.90
N GLY A 411 22.81 -13.58 -3.03
CA GLY A 411 23.76 -13.48 -4.14
C GLY A 411 25.09 -12.81 -3.80
N GLY A 412 26.16 -13.24 -4.47
CA GLY A 412 27.48 -12.61 -4.33
C GLY A 412 28.31 -13.13 -3.15
N PRO A 413 29.23 -12.32 -2.61
CA PRO A 413 29.54 -10.94 -3.01
C PRO A 413 30.13 -10.85 -4.43
N PHE A 414 30.11 -9.66 -5.04
CA PHE A 414 30.57 -9.44 -6.42
C PHE A 414 31.66 -8.37 -6.50
N ASN A 415 32.65 -8.60 -7.38
CA ASN A 415 33.72 -7.65 -7.65
C ASN A 415 33.33 -6.60 -8.68
N THR A 416 32.39 -6.91 -9.56
CA THR A 416 31.94 -6.00 -10.62
C THR A 416 30.41 -6.00 -10.73
N GLU A 417 29.85 -4.89 -11.23
CA GLU A 417 28.44 -4.81 -11.59
C GLU A 417 28.08 -5.79 -12.72
N ALA A 418 29.03 -6.13 -13.60
CA ALA A 418 28.80 -7.13 -14.65
C ALA A 418 28.54 -8.53 -14.07
N ASP A 419 29.29 -8.94 -13.04
CA ASP A 419 29.07 -10.21 -12.35
C ASP A 419 27.69 -10.25 -11.69
N PHE A 420 27.29 -9.15 -11.06
CA PHE A 420 25.96 -9.01 -10.47
C PHE A 420 24.85 -9.09 -11.52
N ASN A 421 24.97 -8.37 -12.64
CA ASN A 421 23.99 -8.44 -13.72
C ASN A 421 23.86 -9.85 -14.32
N ASN A 422 24.98 -10.55 -14.49
CA ASN A 422 24.97 -11.94 -14.95
C ASN A 422 24.25 -12.84 -13.94
N PHE A 423 24.45 -12.61 -12.64
CA PHE A 423 23.76 -13.35 -11.59
C PHE A 423 22.23 -13.10 -11.61
N LEU A 424 21.77 -11.86 -11.84
CA LEU A 424 20.33 -11.55 -11.90
C LEU A 424 19.56 -12.39 -12.92
N VAL A 425 20.21 -12.79 -14.02
CA VAL A 425 19.58 -13.58 -15.10
C VAL A 425 19.99 -15.05 -15.11
N SER A 426 20.80 -15.51 -14.15
CA SER A 426 21.40 -16.86 -14.19
C SER A 426 20.39 -17.99 -14.08
N HIS A 427 19.20 -17.71 -13.55
CA HIS A 427 18.13 -18.68 -13.32
C HIS A 427 17.17 -18.85 -14.50
N ILE A 428 17.30 -18.03 -15.55
CA ILE A 428 16.45 -18.07 -16.76
C ILE A 428 17.22 -18.44 -18.03
N ASP A 429 18.37 -19.10 -17.89
CA ASP A 429 19.25 -19.53 -18.99
C ASP A 429 19.47 -18.43 -20.06
N SER A 430 19.67 -17.20 -19.59
CA SER A 430 19.80 -16.01 -20.44
C SER A 430 21.08 -15.25 -20.13
N THR A 431 21.38 -14.24 -20.96
CA THR A 431 22.43 -13.26 -20.70
C THR A 431 21.78 -11.90 -20.47
N PRO A 432 22.42 -10.96 -19.75
CA PRO A 432 21.83 -9.64 -19.53
C PRO A 432 21.49 -8.95 -20.85
N VAL A 433 22.36 -9.08 -21.87
CA VAL A 433 22.14 -8.54 -23.21
C VAL A 433 20.91 -9.16 -23.88
N ARG A 434 20.72 -10.49 -23.76
CA ARG A 434 19.57 -11.17 -24.36
C ARG A 434 18.26 -10.83 -23.63
N ALA A 435 18.29 -10.76 -22.30
CA ALA A 435 17.12 -10.42 -21.50
C ALA A 435 16.71 -8.95 -21.68
N LEU A 436 17.68 -8.03 -21.62
CA LEU A 436 17.41 -6.59 -21.53
C LEU A 436 17.52 -5.86 -22.87
N GLY A 437 18.35 -6.34 -23.79
CA GLY A 437 18.89 -5.56 -24.92
C GLY A 437 20.20 -4.90 -24.50
N GLU A 438 21.19 -4.84 -25.40
CA GLU A 438 22.55 -4.39 -25.09
C GLU A 438 22.57 -2.96 -24.52
N GLU A 439 21.75 -2.08 -25.08
CA GLU A 439 21.59 -0.69 -24.68
C GLU A 439 20.92 -0.50 -23.31
N ASN A 440 20.29 -1.55 -22.76
CA ASN A 440 19.54 -1.50 -21.51
C ASN A 440 20.25 -2.23 -20.36
N VAL A 441 21.44 -2.81 -20.57
CA VAL A 441 22.20 -3.44 -19.49
C VAL A 441 22.80 -2.36 -18.58
N PRO A 442 22.43 -2.28 -17.29
CA PRO A 442 23.01 -1.30 -16.36
C PRO A 442 24.51 -1.57 -16.18
N ARG A 443 25.38 -0.57 -16.36
CA ARG A 443 26.83 -0.73 -16.22
C ARG A 443 27.48 0.56 -15.74
N ASN A 444 28.60 0.43 -15.03
CA ASN A 444 29.47 1.51 -14.56
C ASN A 444 28.84 2.42 -13.50
N HIS A 445 27.90 1.90 -12.72
CA HIS A 445 27.35 2.60 -11.58
C HIS A 445 28.34 2.60 -10.41
N ARG A 446 28.27 3.65 -9.58
CA ARG A 446 28.97 3.66 -8.30
C ARG A 446 28.31 2.63 -7.38
N SER A 447 29.13 1.90 -6.64
CA SER A 447 28.64 1.16 -5.47
C SER A 447 28.51 2.12 -4.29
N VAL A 448 27.37 2.06 -3.63
CA VAL A 448 27.00 2.92 -2.49
C VAL A 448 26.26 2.09 -1.46
N PHE A 449 26.30 2.51 -0.19
CA PHE A 449 25.46 1.90 0.83
C PHE A 449 23.98 2.20 0.56
N THR A 450 23.17 1.16 0.53
CA THR A 450 21.72 1.18 0.31
C THR A 450 21.01 0.46 1.45
N HIS A 451 19.80 0.89 1.76
CA HIS A 451 18.85 0.13 2.55
C HIS A 451 18.36 -1.11 1.78
N SER A 452 18.22 -0.99 0.45
CA SER A 452 17.78 -2.06 -0.47
C SER A 452 16.37 -2.60 -0.19
N ASP A 453 15.60 -1.94 0.68
CA ASP A 453 14.20 -2.24 0.94
C ASP A 453 13.48 -1.03 1.51
N LEU A 454 13.67 0.14 0.87
CA LEU A 454 13.00 1.40 1.24
C LEU A 454 11.52 1.39 0.84
N HIS A 455 10.82 0.33 1.22
CA HIS A 455 9.40 0.13 1.03
C HIS A 455 8.60 0.99 2.03
N TRP A 456 7.35 1.25 1.69
CA TRP A 456 6.48 2.16 2.46
C TRP A 456 6.11 1.61 3.84
N SER A 457 6.25 0.30 4.06
CA SER A 457 6.17 -0.34 5.39
C SER A 457 7.34 0.04 6.31
N ASN A 458 8.48 0.40 5.72
CA ASN A 458 9.75 0.60 6.40
C ASN A 458 10.07 2.09 6.63
N ILE A 459 9.28 2.99 6.04
CA ILE A 459 9.34 4.43 6.27
C ILE A 459 8.31 4.80 7.34
N LEU A 460 8.76 5.45 8.42
CA LEU A 460 7.88 5.90 9.50
C LEU A 460 7.62 7.40 9.43
N VAL A 461 6.36 7.80 9.59
CA VAL A 461 5.91 9.20 9.63
C VAL A 461 5.27 9.51 10.99
N ASP A 462 5.63 10.64 11.58
CA ASP A 462 4.99 11.20 12.77
C ASP A 462 4.48 12.61 12.45
N GLN A 463 3.16 12.80 12.53
CA GLN A 463 2.50 14.07 12.24
C GLN A 463 2.93 14.70 10.90
N GLY A 464 2.93 13.89 9.83
CA GLY A 464 3.25 14.34 8.48
C GLY A 464 4.73 14.56 8.19
N LYS A 465 5.62 14.24 9.13
CA LYS A 465 7.07 14.35 8.97
C LYS A 465 7.74 13.00 8.99
N LEU A 466 8.81 12.84 8.19
CA LEU A 466 9.66 11.67 8.25
C LEU A 466 10.25 11.55 9.67
N SER A 467 9.99 10.41 10.30
CA SER A 467 10.33 10.15 11.71
C SER A 467 11.36 9.03 11.88
N GLY A 468 11.54 8.19 10.85
CA GLY A 468 12.65 7.26 10.77
C GLY A 468 12.46 6.16 9.73
N ILE A 469 13.48 5.31 9.60
CA ILE A 469 13.53 4.16 8.70
C ILE A 469 13.86 2.91 9.51
N ILE A 470 13.14 1.81 9.27
CA ILE A 470 13.27 0.53 9.98
C ILE A 470 13.55 -0.61 8.99
N ASP A 471 13.90 -1.79 9.52
CA ASP A 471 14.11 -3.03 8.76
C ASP A 471 15.32 -3.02 7.81
N TRP A 472 16.51 -3.01 8.41
CA TRP A 472 17.78 -2.85 7.67
C TRP A 472 18.42 -4.18 7.26
N GLU A 473 17.64 -5.26 7.15
CA GLU A 473 18.18 -6.59 6.89
C GLU A 473 18.78 -6.77 5.49
N CYS A 474 18.21 -6.07 4.50
CA CYS A 474 18.69 -6.06 3.12
C CYS A 474 19.80 -5.03 2.87
N ALA A 475 20.21 -4.28 3.91
CA ALA A 475 21.18 -3.21 3.75
C ALA A 475 22.55 -3.75 3.32
N GLY A 476 23.19 -3.03 2.41
CA GLY A 476 24.45 -3.47 1.81
C GLY A 476 25.00 -2.43 0.83
N PHE A 477 26.13 -2.75 0.22
CA PHE A 477 26.74 -1.97 -0.84
C PHE A 477 26.21 -2.46 -2.18
N MET A 478 25.46 -1.62 -2.88
CA MET A 478 24.76 -1.95 -4.13
C MET A 478 25.01 -0.86 -5.20
N PRO A 479 24.77 -1.14 -6.49
CA PRO A 479 24.73 -0.11 -7.52
C PRO A 479 23.76 1.02 -7.14
N GLU A 480 24.15 2.28 -7.35
CA GLU A 480 23.37 3.43 -6.87
C GLU A 480 21.93 3.54 -7.39
N TYR A 481 21.60 2.89 -8.52
CA TYR A 481 20.25 2.83 -9.05
C TYR A 481 19.35 1.83 -8.30
N TRP A 482 19.93 0.85 -7.60
CA TRP A 482 19.22 -0.30 -7.04
C TRP A 482 18.13 0.11 -6.04
N GLU A 483 18.46 1.04 -5.13
CA GLU A 483 17.52 1.60 -4.16
C GLU A 483 16.30 2.24 -4.84
N PHE A 484 16.52 2.97 -5.94
CA PHE A 484 15.45 3.63 -6.69
C PHE A 484 14.52 2.61 -7.35
N THR A 485 15.09 1.64 -8.07
CA THR A 485 14.27 0.64 -8.79
C THR A 485 13.55 -0.28 -7.83
N LYS A 486 14.17 -0.59 -6.68
CA LYS A 486 13.54 -1.33 -5.58
C LYS A 486 12.37 -0.55 -4.97
N ALA A 487 12.54 0.73 -4.68
CA ALA A 487 11.47 1.58 -4.16
C ALA A 487 10.29 1.72 -5.14
N MET A 488 10.52 1.53 -6.44
CA MET A 488 9.49 1.54 -7.48
C MET A 488 8.72 0.22 -7.63
N TYR A 489 9.34 -0.91 -7.28
CA TYR A 489 8.87 -2.27 -7.61
C TYR A 489 7.39 -2.53 -7.28
N LYS A 490 6.97 -2.20 -6.06
CA LYS A 490 5.61 -2.43 -5.56
C LYS A 490 4.66 -1.25 -5.74
N ILE A 491 5.09 -0.18 -6.44
CA ILE A 491 4.29 1.04 -6.59
C ILE A 491 4.08 1.49 -8.05
N LEU A 492 4.43 0.67 -9.04
CA LEU A 492 4.35 1.01 -10.47
C LEU A 492 2.96 1.49 -10.94
N LEU A 493 1.89 1.10 -10.25
CA LEU A 493 0.51 1.48 -10.60
C LEU A 493 0.06 2.77 -9.92
N HIS A 494 0.82 3.26 -8.93
CA HIS A 494 0.46 4.40 -8.12
C HIS A 494 1.29 5.61 -8.56
N LYS A 495 0.77 6.33 -9.56
CA LYS A 495 1.45 7.47 -10.20
C LYS A 495 1.97 8.51 -9.19
N ASP A 496 1.19 8.78 -8.15
CA ASP A 496 1.53 9.74 -7.10
C ASP A 496 2.64 9.22 -6.18
N LYS A 497 2.60 7.94 -5.79
CA LYS A 497 3.68 7.27 -5.05
C LYS A 497 4.98 7.27 -5.87
N MET A 498 4.89 6.97 -7.17
CA MET A 498 6.05 6.99 -8.08
C MET A 498 6.67 8.39 -8.18
N GLU A 499 5.85 9.43 -8.32
CA GLU A 499 6.33 10.81 -8.43
C GLU A 499 7.10 11.26 -7.18
N LEU A 500 6.62 10.87 -5.99
CA LEU A 500 7.32 11.11 -4.73
C LEU A 500 8.72 10.47 -4.73
N ILE A 501 8.82 9.20 -5.15
CA ILE A 501 10.10 8.50 -5.24
C ILE A 501 11.00 9.12 -6.32
N ARG A 502 10.48 9.44 -7.51
CA ARG A 502 11.25 10.14 -8.55
C ARG A 502 11.87 11.42 -8.02
N ARG A 503 11.08 12.24 -7.32
CA ARG A 503 11.56 13.47 -6.69
C ARG A 503 12.65 13.19 -5.65
N ALA A 504 12.46 12.19 -4.78
CA ALA A 504 13.45 11.81 -3.77
C ALA A 504 14.80 11.38 -4.36
N PHE A 505 14.79 10.79 -5.57
CA PHE A 505 16.01 10.37 -6.28
C PHE A 505 16.46 11.34 -7.38
N GLY A 506 15.85 12.52 -7.48
CA GLY A 506 16.22 13.58 -8.41
C GLY A 506 15.92 13.27 -9.88
N ASN A 507 14.86 12.51 -10.16
CA ASN A 507 14.42 12.11 -11.51
C ASN A 507 15.51 11.37 -12.32
N LYS A 508 16.34 10.59 -11.63
CA LYS A 508 17.39 9.75 -12.22
C LYS A 508 16.92 8.30 -12.35
N TYR A 509 17.69 7.53 -13.12
CA TYR A 509 17.59 6.07 -13.24
C TYR A 509 16.36 5.52 -13.99
N GLU A 510 15.70 6.33 -14.83
CA GLU A 510 14.53 5.89 -15.63
C GLU A 510 14.89 4.80 -16.67
N LYS A 511 16.14 4.75 -17.15
CA LYS A 511 16.59 3.69 -18.06
C LYS A 511 16.70 2.36 -17.31
N GLU A 512 17.29 2.41 -16.13
CA GLU A 512 17.48 1.28 -15.23
C GLU A 512 16.12 0.76 -14.74
N LEU A 513 15.18 1.65 -14.43
CA LEU A 513 13.81 1.26 -14.09
C LEU A 513 13.11 0.52 -15.24
N LYS A 514 13.30 0.94 -16.50
CA LYS A 514 12.76 0.21 -17.65
C LYS A 514 13.38 -1.18 -17.80
N ALA A 515 14.70 -1.28 -17.65
CA ALA A 515 15.41 -2.56 -17.69
C ALA A 515 14.92 -3.51 -16.58
N GLU A 516 14.83 -2.99 -15.36
CA GLU A 516 14.32 -3.71 -14.20
C GLU A 516 12.86 -4.15 -14.39
N THR A 517 11.98 -3.27 -14.87
CA THR A 517 10.58 -3.62 -15.14
C THR A 517 10.46 -4.79 -16.11
N LYS A 518 11.32 -4.84 -17.13
CA LYS A 518 11.39 -5.97 -18.07
C LYS A 518 11.87 -7.25 -17.41
N LEU A 519 12.81 -7.18 -16.46
CA LEU A 519 13.19 -8.35 -15.65
C LEU A 519 12.02 -8.82 -14.80
N TRP A 520 11.30 -7.92 -14.15
CA TRP A 520 10.16 -8.25 -13.30
C TRP A 520 9.04 -8.97 -14.07
N GLU A 521 8.83 -8.64 -15.35
CA GLU A 521 7.87 -9.36 -16.21
C GLU A 521 8.32 -10.81 -16.49
N MET A 522 9.62 -11.06 -16.57
CA MET A 522 10.19 -12.40 -16.78
C MET A 522 10.28 -13.19 -15.47
N THR A 523 10.53 -12.49 -14.37
CA THR A 523 10.86 -13.06 -13.05
C THR A 523 10.09 -12.29 -11.95
N PRO A 524 8.75 -12.42 -11.88
CA PRO A 524 7.88 -11.60 -11.03
C PRO A 524 8.04 -11.88 -9.52
N PHE A 525 8.73 -12.94 -9.17
CA PHE A 525 9.23 -13.20 -7.82
C PHE A 525 10.67 -13.65 -8.04
N GLY A 526 11.65 -12.88 -7.52
CA GLY A 526 13.05 -13.33 -7.54
C GLY A 526 13.06 -14.77 -7.03
N CYS A 527 13.46 -15.70 -7.90
CA CYS A 527 13.14 -17.12 -7.71
C CYS A 527 13.75 -17.72 -6.45
#